data_AF-A0A918X4X3-F1
#
_entry.id   AF-A0A918X4X3-F1
#
_cell.length_a   1.000
_cell.length_b   1.000
_cell.length_c   1.000
_cell.angle_alpha   90.00
_cell.angle_beta   90.00
_cell.angle_gamma   90.00
#
_symmetry.space_group_name_H-M   'P 1'
#
loop_
_entity.id
_entity.type
_entity.pdbx_description
1 polymer ?
#
loop_
_entity_poly.entity_id
_entity_poly.type
_entity_poly.pdbx_seq_one_letter_code
_entity_poly.pdbx_strand_id
1 'polypeptide(L)'
;MGVHHEQVHCVRTDVEDSESHVRNATAARRTGSCAYPCPVPKTKKAKPGKATNRSQAGAAVDDEQGLDFARAWVEFPDPEDEEQVFRCDLTWLTSKWTCIFGSGCQGIKLGRADDGCCTLGAHFSDEDDEKRVAGHVARLTPDIWQFHDVAQTSKGVKGPNGGWVQQDEDGDRQTRRWEGSCIFQNRPGFAGGAGCSLHILALREGKEPLETKPDVCWQLPVRRTYDWVERPDDTKILMVTIGEYDRRGWGPGGHDLHWWCTSATSAHGAGDPVYVSYRPELTELMGAGGYAKLAELCEARLASQLPLVAPHPADPEV
;
A
#
# COMPACT_ATOMS: atom_id res chain seq x y z
N MET A 1 -7.06 13.44 5.98
CA MET A 1 -5.63 13.05 5.85
C MET A 1 -5.59 11.97 4.78
N GLY A 2 -5.65 12.40 3.52
CA GLY A 2 -5.65 11.54 2.34
C GLY A 2 -4.23 11.12 1.96
N VAL A 3 -4.14 9.99 1.26
CA VAL A 3 -2.93 9.52 0.58
C VAL A 3 -2.75 10.41 -0.66
N HIS A 4 -1.56 10.95 -0.89
CA HIS A 4 -1.32 11.89 -1.98
C HIS A 4 -1.43 11.18 -3.35
N HIS A 5 -2.28 11.74 -4.22
CA HIS A 5 -2.80 11.31 -5.53
C HIS A 5 -1.82 10.71 -6.57
N GLU A 6 -0.50 10.76 -6.36
CA GLU A 6 0.47 10.33 -7.38
C GLU A 6 0.82 8.83 -7.32
N GLN A 7 0.23 8.08 -6.37
CA GLN A 7 0.56 6.66 -6.13
C GLN A 7 -0.55 5.68 -6.52
N VAL A 8 -1.64 6.16 -7.10
CA VAL A 8 -2.84 5.36 -7.39
C VAL A 8 -3.02 5.13 -8.90
N HIS A 9 -2.49 6.01 -9.75
CA HIS A 9 -2.54 5.89 -11.21
C HIS A 9 -1.23 5.32 -11.80
N CYS A 10 -1.09 4.00 -11.79
CA CYS A 10 -0.20 3.28 -12.72
C CYS A 10 -0.77 1.88 -12.97
N VAL A 11 -1.98 1.83 -13.51
CA VAL A 11 -2.55 0.65 -14.18
C VAL A 11 -2.85 1.11 -15.61
N ARG A 12 -2.28 0.40 -16.59
CA ARG A 12 -2.15 0.79 -18.01
C ARG A 12 -3.50 0.99 -18.70
N THR A 13 -3.62 2.05 -19.50
CA THR A 13 -4.31 2.04 -20.80
C THR A 13 -3.51 2.89 -21.79
N ASP A 14 -3.08 2.25 -22.89
CA ASP A 14 -2.75 2.81 -24.21
C ASP A 14 -1.55 3.78 -24.31
N VAL A 15 -0.37 3.22 -24.60
CA VAL A 15 0.75 3.97 -25.21
C VAL A 15 0.58 3.85 -26.73
N GLU A 16 -0.18 4.77 -27.31
CA GLU A 16 -0.10 5.05 -28.76
C GLU A 16 0.96 6.13 -29.00
N ASP A 17 1.81 5.85 -29.99
CA ASP A 17 2.83 6.71 -30.56
C ASP A 17 2.35 8.16 -30.76
N SER A 18 3.17 9.13 -30.37
CA SER A 18 3.14 10.44 -31.03
C SER A 18 4.53 10.79 -31.55
N GLU A 19 4.68 10.54 -32.85
CA GLU A 19 5.79 10.98 -33.67
C GLU A 19 6.07 12.49 -33.53
N SER A 20 7.35 12.78 -33.40
CA SER A 20 8.12 13.84 -34.05
C SER A 20 7.41 15.16 -34.39
N HIS A 21 7.92 16.27 -33.85
CA HIS A 21 8.13 17.50 -34.63
C HIS A 21 9.37 18.24 -34.13
N VAL A 22 10.51 17.87 -34.70
CA VAL A 22 11.70 18.72 -34.76
C VAL A 22 11.40 19.87 -35.74
N ARG A 23 11.43 21.12 -35.27
CA ARG A 23 11.73 22.28 -36.12
C ARG A 23 12.66 23.25 -35.41
N ASN A 24 13.88 23.33 -35.95
CA ASN A 24 14.90 24.32 -35.65
C ASN A 24 14.42 25.75 -35.94
N ALA A 25 14.79 26.71 -35.08
CA ALA A 25 15.08 28.07 -35.51
C ALA A 25 16.04 28.78 -34.53
N THR A 26 17.04 29.42 -35.13
CA THR A 26 18.23 30.11 -34.62
C THR A 26 17.98 31.42 -33.84
N ALA A 27 18.84 31.62 -32.82
CA ALA A 27 19.48 32.85 -32.31
C ALA A 27 18.86 34.26 -32.55
N ALA A 28 18.67 35.02 -31.46
CA ALA A 28 19.11 36.42 -31.34
C ALA A 28 18.93 36.99 -29.91
N ARG A 29 19.88 37.85 -29.51
CA ARG A 29 19.95 38.60 -28.24
C ARG A 29 18.90 39.72 -28.14
N ARG A 30 18.43 40.03 -26.91
CA ARG A 30 18.56 41.32 -26.17
C ARG A 30 17.34 41.64 -25.26
N THR A 31 17.66 41.91 -24.00
CA THR A 31 17.13 42.94 -23.07
C THR A 31 15.63 43.22 -22.97
N GLY A 32 15.08 43.01 -21.77
CA GLY A 32 13.82 43.63 -21.33
C GLY A 32 13.61 43.45 -19.83
N SER A 33 13.74 44.53 -19.06
CA SER A 33 13.49 44.61 -17.62
C SER A 33 12.00 44.80 -17.30
N CYS A 34 11.48 44.11 -16.29
CA CYS A 34 10.32 44.52 -15.49
C CYS A 34 10.32 43.65 -14.21
N ALA A 35 10.83 44.12 -13.06
CA ALA A 35 10.16 44.94 -12.05
C ALA A 35 8.81 44.35 -11.57
N TYR A 36 8.83 43.53 -10.51
CA TYR A 36 8.05 43.69 -9.25
C TYR A 36 8.47 42.61 -8.22
N PRO A 37 8.64 42.94 -6.91
CA PRO A 37 9.21 42.04 -5.91
C PRO A 37 8.15 41.12 -5.24
N CYS A 38 8.50 39.84 -5.08
CA CYS A 38 7.75 38.88 -4.26
C CYS A 38 7.93 39.18 -2.76
N PRO A 39 6.86 39.25 -1.94
CA PRO A 39 6.98 39.43 -0.50
C PRO A 39 7.27 38.11 0.22
N VAL A 40 8.30 38.12 1.05
CA VAL A 40 8.71 37.01 1.94
C VAL A 40 7.77 36.92 3.15
N PRO A 41 7.17 35.76 3.50
CA PRO A 41 6.34 35.64 4.70
C PRO A 41 7.19 35.60 5.98
N LYS A 42 6.83 36.45 6.94
CA LYS A 42 7.45 36.50 8.28
C LYS A 42 6.93 35.36 9.17
N THR A 43 7.84 34.56 9.71
CA THR A 43 7.60 33.55 10.74
C THR A 43 7.09 34.16 12.05
N LYS A 44 5.92 33.75 12.53
CA LYS A 44 5.42 34.05 13.88
C LYS A 44 5.72 32.87 14.83
N LYS A 45 6.37 33.17 15.95
CA LYS A 45 6.70 32.23 17.03
C LYS A 45 5.43 31.66 17.67
N ALA A 46 5.38 30.34 17.83
CA ALA A 46 4.33 29.63 18.56
C ALA A 46 4.51 29.77 20.09
N LYS A 47 3.39 29.89 20.82
CA LYS A 47 3.34 29.87 22.30
C LYS A 47 3.19 28.42 22.81
N PRO A 48 3.74 28.07 23.98
CA PRO A 48 3.68 26.71 24.51
C PRO A 48 2.28 26.39 25.05
N GLY A 49 1.71 25.28 24.56
CA GLY A 49 0.43 24.75 25.00
C GLY A 49 0.54 23.96 26.31
N LYS A 50 -0.54 24.04 27.10
CA LYS A 50 -0.71 23.49 28.45
C LYS A 50 -0.83 21.95 28.39
N ALA A 51 0.01 21.25 29.16
CA ALA A 51 -0.04 19.79 29.27
C ALA A 51 -1.37 19.32 29.85
N THR A 52 -2.07 18.44 29.11
CA THR A 52 -3.24 17.70 29.62
C THR A 52 -2.81 16.27 29.88
N ASN A 53 -3.03 15.83 31.11
CA ASN A 53 -2.69 14.52 31.63
C ASN A 53 -3.61 13.47 30.98
N ARG A 54 -3.12 12.71 30.00
CA ARG A 54 -3.88 11.61 29.38
C ARG A 54 -3.65 10.33 30.19
N SER A 55 -4.75 9.76 30.67
CA SER A 55 -4.83 8.46 31.34
C SER A 55 -4.26 7.33 30.48
N GLN A 56 -3.40 6.50 31.07
CA GLN A 56 -2.75 5.34 30.46
C GLN A 56 -3.72 4.15 30.30
N ALA A 57 -4.65 4.23 29.35
CA ALA A 57 -5.36 3.06 28.85
C ALA A 57 -5.22 3.04 27.32
N GLY A 58 -4.39 2.12 26.80
CA GLY A 58 -4.30 1.84 25.36
C GLY A 58 -3.03 2.26 24.64
N ALA A 59 -1.90 2.53 25.30
CA ALA A 59 -0.65 2.71 24.56
C ALA A 59 -0.31 1.43 23.77
N ALA A 60 0.08 1.58 22.51
CA ALA A 60 0.64 0.47 21.73
C ALA A 60 1.86 -0.08 22.47
N VAL A 61 2.12 -1.37 22.34
CA VAL A 61 3.47 -1.87 22.63
C VAL A 61 4.38 -1.19 21.63
N ASP A 62 5.33 -0.41 22.13
CA ASP A 62 6.32 0.30 21.32
C ASP A 62 7.38 -0.71 20.85
N ASP A 63 7.03 -1.45 19.80
CA ASP A 63 7.82 -2.57 19.26
C ASP A 63 8.26 -2.35 17.81
N GLU A 64 7.95 -1.17 17.26
CA GLU A 64 8.36 -0.74 15.94
C GLU A 64 9.83 -0.36 15.89
N GLN A 65 10.49 -0.80 14.81
CA GLN A 65 11.86 -0.45 14.51
C GLN A 65 11.93 0.84 13.70
N GLY A 66 13.07 1.53 13.78
CA GLY A 66 13.33 2.73 13.00
C GLY A 66 13.30 2.45 11.49
N LEU A 67 12.91 3.44 10.69
CA LEU A 67 12.74 3.29 9.24
C LEU A 67 14.04 3.41 8.42
N ASP A 68 15.10 3.92 9.06
CA ASP A 68 16.38 4.26 8.44
C ASP A 68 17.45 3.23 8.86
N PHE A 69 17.43 2.09 8.18
CA PHE A 69 18.41 1.01 8.32
C PHE A 69 18.97 0.64 6.94
N ALA A 70 20.09 -0.08 6.94
CA ALA A 70 20.68 -0.58 5.69
C ALA A 70 19.70 -1.54 5.00
N ARG A 71 19.54 -1.41 3.68
CA ARG A 71 18.73 -2.32 2.86
C ARG A 71 19.59 -3.00 1.81
N ALA A 72 19.31 -4.27 1.56
CA ALA A 72 19.87 -5.01 0.43
C ALA A 72 18.86 -4.97 -0.72
N TRP A 73 19.27 -4.38 -1.84
CA TRP A 73 18.46 -4.32 -3.06
C TRP A 73 19.07 -5.21 -4.14
N VAL A 74 18.23 -5.82 -4.96
CA VAL A 74 18.64 -6.49 -6.20
C VAL A 74 17.92 -5.87 -7.38
N GLU A 75 18.64 -5.71 -8.49
CA GLU A 75 18.09 -5.26 -9.76
C GLU A 75 18.29 -6.33 -10.82
N PHE A 76 17.25 -6.63 -11.59
CA PHE A 76 17.31 -7.59 -12.69
C PHE A 76 16.28 -7.27 -13.78
N PRO A 77 16.57 -7.57 -15.06
CA PRO A 77 15.61 -7.38 -16.16
C PRO A 77 14.36 -8.22 -15.95
N ASP A 78 13.19 -7.69 -16.32
CA ASP A 78 11.97 -8.49 -16.40
C ASP A 78 12.13 -9.56 -17.51
N PRO A 79 12.01 -10.86 -17.20
CA PRO A 79 12.08 -11.91 -18.21
C PRO A 79 11.00 -11.83 -19.29
N GLU A 80 9.93 -11.08 -19.06
CA GLU A 80 8.75 -10.97 -19.94
C GLU A 80 8.62 -9.59 -20.62
N ASP A 81 9.46 -8.61 -20.26
CA ASP A 81 9.43 -7.25 -20.81
C ASP A 81 10.86 -6.62 -20.86
N GLU A 82 11.42 -6.50 -22.06
CA GLU A 82 12.80 -6.01 -22.26
C GLU A 82 13.00 -4.54 -21.90
N GLU A 83 11.92 -3.74 -21.82
CA GLU A 83 11.97 -2.33 -21.42
C GLU A 83 11.84 -2.13 -19.90
N GLN A 84 11.68 -3.24 -19.15
CA GLN A 84 11.40 -3.23 -17.72
C GLN A 84 12.54 -3.83 -16.90
N VAL A 85 12.81 -3.22 -15.74
CA VAL A 85 13.75 -3.74 -14.74
C VAL A 85 13.06 -3.77 -13.39
N PHE A 86 13.16 -4.89 -12.69
CA PHE A 86 12.73 -5.00 -11.30
C PHE A 86 13.84 -4.54 -10.36
N ARG A 87 13.47 -3.76 -9.35
CA ARG A 87 14.29 -3.40 -8.21
C ARG A 87 13.63 -3.89 -6.93
N CYS A 88 14.14 -4.96 -6.35
CA CYS A 88 13.49 -5.67 -5.25
C CYS A 88 14.24 -5.53 -3.93
N ASP A 89 13.50 -5.22 -2.86
CA ASP A 89 14.04 -5.11 -1.49
C ASP A 89 14.22 -6.50 -0.88
N LEU A 90 15.43 -7.04 -0.93
CA LEU A 90 15.73 -8.34 -0.34
C LEU A 90 15.71 -8.30 1.18
N THR A 91 15.92 -7.15 1.83
CA THR A 91 15.79 -7.04 3.29
C THR A 91 14.35 -7.29 3.71
N TRP A 92 13.39 -6.72 2.98
CA TRP A 92 11.96 -6.94 3.20
C TRP A 92 11.50 -8.34 2.77
N LEU A 93 11.81 -8.74 1.54
CA LEU A 93 11.25 -9.94 0.92
C LEU A 93 11.77 -11.23 1.57
N THR A 94 12.94 -11.18 2.22
CA THR A 94 13.48 -12.30 3.00
C THR A 94 13.20 -12.21 4.50
N SER A 95 12.44 -11.19 4.93
CA SER A 95 12.07 -11.03 6.34
C SER A 95 11.07 -12.08 6.81
N LYS A 96 10.93 -12.23 8.14
CA LYS A 96 9.98 -13.13 8.80
C LYS A 96 8.64 -12.46 9.13
N TRP A 97 8.29 -11.39 8.41
CA TRP A 97 7.02 -10.72 8.58
C TRP A 97 5.83 -11.62 8.22
N THR A 98 4.75 -11.50 8.98
CA THR A 98 3.42 -12.01 8.61
C THR A 98 2.32 -11.10 9.13
N CYS A 99 1.16 -11.10 8.45
CA CYS A 99 0.00 -10.37 8.93
C CYS A 99 -0.56 -11.02 10.20
N ILE A 100 -0.51 -10.31 11.32
CA ILE A 100 -1.03 -10.76 12.62
C ILE A 100 -2.45 -10.22 12.94
N PHE A 101 -3.24 -9.89 11.91
CA PHE A 101 -4.63 -9.47 12.11
C PHE A 101 -5.43 -10.53 12.89
N GLY A 102 -6.16 -10.11 13.91
CA GLY A 102 -6.86 -11.01 14.84
C GLY A 102 -5.95 -11.81 15.79
N SER A 103 -4.62 -11.65 15.69
CA SER A 103 -3.62 -12.41 16.46
C SER A 103 -2.54 -11.51 17.05
N GLY A 104 -2.92 -10.32 17.54
CA GLY A 104 -2.01 -9.36 18.17
C GLY A 104 -1.81 -8.04 17.40
N CYS A 105 -2.43 -7.88 16.24
CA CYS A 105 -2.47 -6.60 15.53
C CYS A 105 -3.00 -5.47 16.44
N GLN A 106 -2.25 -4.37 16.52
CA GLN A 106 -2.61 -3.24 17.39
C GLN A 106 -3.48 -2.19 16.67
N GLY A 107 -3.63 -2.33 15.34
CA GLY A 107 -4.41 -1.44 14.49
C GLY A 107 -3.77 -0.07 14.27
N ILE A 108 -4.11 0.56 13.15
CA ILE A 108 -3.52 1.86 12.80
C ILE A 108 -4.13 3.04 13.57
N LYS A 109 -5.19 2.79 14.33
CA LYS A 109 -5.88 3.78 15.17
C LYS A 109 -6.00 3.30 16.60
N LEU A 110 -5.60 4.18 17.52
CA LEU A 110 -5.64 3.96 18.96
C LEU A 110 -7.01 3.42 19.41
N GLY A 111 -6.99 2.29 20.12
CA GLY A 111 -8.19 1.64 20.65
C GLY A 111 -9.07 0.93 19.60
N ARG A 112 -8.56 0.70 18.38
CA ARG A 112 -9.26 0.00 17.29
C ARG A 112 -8.42 -1.14 16.71
N ALA A 113 -7.78 -1.91 17.58
CA ALA A 113 -6.96 -3.07 17.22
C ALA A 113 -7.70 -4.06 16.29
N ASP A 114 -8.97 -4.33 16.61
CA ASP A 114 -9.83 -5.23 15.83
C ASP A 114 -10.08 -4.78 14.39
N ASP A 115 -9.84 -3.50 14.05
CA ASP A 115 -10.01 -2.98 12.70
C ASP A 115 -8.76 -3.08 11.84
N GLY A 116 -7.59 -3.28 12.44
CA GLY A 116 -6.32 -3.35 11.70
C GLY A 116 -6.10 -2.13 10.80
N CYS A 117 -5.65 -2.38 9.56
CA CYS A 117 -5.49 -1.37 8.52
C CYS A 117 -6.81 -0.93 7.86
N CYS A 118 -7.94 -1.61 8.09
CA CYS A 118 -9.22 -1.31 7.44
C CYS A 118 -9.88 0.00 7.91
N THR A 119 -9.34 0.64 8.95
CA THR A 119 -9.90 1.86 9.56
C THR A 119 -10.14 2.99 8.55
N LEU A 120 -9.27 3.12 7.54
CA LEU A 120 -9.33 4.22 6.57
C LEU A 120 -10.31 3.97 5.42
N GLY A 121 -10.77 2.73 5.22
CA GLY A 121 -11.34 2.32 3.93
C GLY A 121 -10.23 1.93 2.96
N ALA A 122 -10.58 1.77 1.69
CA ALA A 122 -9.68 1.39 0.62
C ALA A 122 -10.02 2.20 -0.62
N HIS A 123 -9.09 3.06 -1.04
CA HIS A 123 -9.15 3.76 -2.32
C HIS A 123 -9.02 2.75 -3.46
N PHE A 124 -9.81 2.94 -4.51
CA PHE A 124 -9.67 2.16 -5.74
C PHE A 124 -8.51 2.73 -6.56
N SER A 125 -7.74 1.85 -7.20
CA SER A 125 -6.66 2.26 -8.11
C SER A 125 -7.20 3.00 -9.35
N ASP A 126 -8.32 2.51 -9.88
CA ASP A 126 -9.04 3.07 -11.01
C ASP A 126 -10.50 2.57 -11.04
N GLU A 127 -11.22 2.90 -12.12
CA GLU A 127 -12.60 2.45 -12.34
C GLU A 127 -12.71 0.94 -12.55
N ASP A 128 -11.67 0.28 -13.06
CA ASP A 128 -11.65 -1.15 -13.31
C ASP A 128 -11.47 -1.95 -12.01
N ASP A 129 -10.68 -1.47 -11.06
CA ASP A 129 -10.60 -2.02 -9.70
C ASP A 129 -11.95 -1.94 -9.00
N GLU A 130 -12.61 -0.77 -9.03
CA GLU A 130 -13.95 -0.64 -8.45
C GLU A 130 -14.94 -1.61 -9.10
N LYS A 131 -14.94 -1.71 -10.44
CA LYS A 131 -15.83 -2.59 -11.19
C LYS A 131 -15.57 -4.07 -10.91
N ARG A 132 -14.31 -4.48 -10.80
CA ARG A 132 -13.91 -5.85 -10.42
C ARG A 132 -14.43 -6.16 -9.02
N VAL A 133 -14.15 -5.29 -8.04
CA VAL A 133 -14.62 -5.42 -6.66
C VAL A 133 -16.16 -5.48 -6.62
N ALA A 134 -16.87 -4.64 -7.39
CA ALA A 134 -18.33 -4.67 -7.46
C ALA A 134 -18.89 -6.05 -7.86
N GLY A 135 -18.22 -6.75 -8.80
CA GLY A 135 -18.57 -8.11 -9.19
C GLY A 135 -18.47 -9.12 -8.03
N HIS A 136 -17.46 -8.96 -7.17
CA HIS A 136 -17.32 -9.78 -5.96
C HIS A 136 -18.32 -9.39 -4.89
N VAL A 137 -18.58 -8.08 -4.70
CA VAL A 137 -19.55 -7.56 -3.73
C VAL A 137 -20.97 -8.07 -4.02
N ALA A 138 -21.35 -8.19 -5.30
CA ALA A 138 -22.65 -8.73 -5.70
C ALA A 138 -22.91 -10.18 -5.24
N ARG A 139 -21.86 -10.91 -4.85
CA ARG A 139 -21.93 -12.29 -4.37
C ARG A 139 -21.86 -12.41 -2.85
N LEU A 140 -21.61 -11.29 -2.14
CA LEU A 140 -21.65 -11.27 -0.69
C LEU A 140 -23.08 -11.46 -0.19
N THR A 141 -23.23 -12.25 0.87
CA THR A 141 -24.53 -12.51 1.52
C THR A 141 -24.50 -12.02 2.98
N PRO A 142 -25.66 -11.82 3.62
CA PRO A 142 -25.75 -11.51 5.04
C PRO A 142 -25.04 -12.53 5.95
N ASP A 143 -24.81 -13.75 5.47
CA ASP A 143 -24.13 -14.81 6.24
C ASP A 143 -22.63 -14.58 6.37
N ILE A 144 -22.02 -13.78 5.48
CA ILE A 144 -20.58 -13.48 5.45
C ILE A 144 -20.26 -12.00 5.50
N TRP A 145 -21.26 -11.14 5.42
CA TRP A 145 -21.07 -9.70 5.46
C TRP A 145 -22.05 -9.08 6.46
N GLN A 146 -21.51 -8.71 7.62
CA GLN A 146 -22.26 -8.17 8.76
C GLN A 146 -23.10 -6.93 8.38
N PHE A 147 -22.57 -6.09 7.50
CA PHE A 147 -23.19 -4.83 7.10
C PHE A 147 -23.85 -4.88 5.72
N HIS A 148 -24.18 -6.08 5.24
CA HIS A 148 -24.83 -6.30 3.95
C HIS A 148 -26.08 -5.41 3.76
N ASP A 149 -27.00 -5.40 4.72
CA ASP A 149 -28.24 -4.61 4.63
C ASP A 149 -27.95 -3.09 4.64
N VAL A 150 -26.94 -2.65 5.39
CA VAL A 150 -26.51 -1.25 5.41
C VAL A 150 -25.95 -0.84 4.04
N ALA A 151 -25.21 -1.74 3.40
CA ALA A 151 -24.68 -1.52 2.06
C ALA A 151 -25.73 -1.60 0.95
N GLN A 152 -26.86 -2.29 1.17
CA GLN A 152 -27.94 -2.42 0.17
C GLN A 152 -29.06 -1.39 0.32
N THR A 153 -29.25 -0.77 1.48
CA THR A 153 -30.41 0.09 1.71
C THR A 153 -30.31 1.47 1.02
N SER A 154 -31.38 1.80 0.28
CA SER A 154 -31.57 3.09 -0.38
C SER A 154 -31.96 4.26 0.53
N LYS A 155 -32.05 4.05 1.85
CA LYS A 155 -32.15 5.16 2.82
C LYS A 155 -30.82 5.91 3.03
N GLY A 156 -29.73 5.45 2.39
CA GLY A 156 -28.52 6.22 2.10
C GLY A 156 -28.41 6.70 0.64
N VAL A 157 -29.42 6.42 -0.21
CA VAL A 157 -29.44 6.78 -1.63
C VAL A 157 -30.15 8.13 -1.80
N LYS A 158 -29.45 9.20 -1.43
CA LYS A 158 -29.49 10.52 -2.07
C LYS A 158 -28.18 11.25 -1.72
N GLY A 159 -27.18 11.09 -2.57
CA GLY A 159 -25.86 11.73 -2.46
C GLY A 159 -24.73 10.80 -2.93
N PRO A 160 -23.51 11.32 -3.13
CA PRO A 160 -22.34 10.56 -3.64
C PRO A 160 -21.85 9.40 -2.76
N ASN A 161 -22.57 9.07 -1.68
CA ASN A 161 -22.21 8.11 -0.62
C ASN A 161 -23.28 7.02 -0.41
N GLY A 162 -23.97 6.61 -1.48
CA GLY A 162 -24.93 5.51 -1.45
C GLY A 162 -24.24 4.15 -1.58
N GLY A 163 -24.55 3.22 -0.68
CA GLY A 163 -24.11 1.83 -0.76
C GLY A 163 -22.78 1.53 -0.05
N TRP A 164 -21.90 0.78 -0.71
CA TRP A 164 -20.60 0.32 -0.19
C TRP A 164 -19.40 1.16 -0.65
N VAL A 165 -19.62 2.20 -1.45
CA VAL A 165 -18.61 3.17 -1.92
C VAL A 165 -18.94 4.56 -1.36
N GLN A 166 -17.91 5.37 -1.14
CA GLN A 166 -18.02 6.79 -0.80
C GLN A 166 -16.94 7.60 -1.55
N GLN A 167 -17.12 8.91 -1.63
CA GLN A 167 -16.04 9.83 -1.99
C GLN A 167 -15.38 10.38 -0.73
N ASP A 168 -14.07 10.61 -0.78
CA ASP A 168 -13.35 11.31 0.28
C ASP A 168 -13.44 12.84 0.12
N GLU A 169 -12.61 13.58 0.88
CA GLU A 169 -12.59 15.04 0.89
C GLU A 169 -12.06 15.63 -0.44
N ASP A 170 -11.25 14.85 -1.16
CA ASP A 170 -10.60 15.24 -2.42
C ASP A 170 -11.43 14.77 -3.64
N GLY A 171 -12.49 13.98 -3.40
CA GLY A 171 -13.39 13.46 -4.43
C GLY A 171 -13.04 12.05 -4.90
N ASP A 172 -11.99 11.45 -4.34
CA ASP A 172 -11.52 10.13 -4.71
C ASP A 172 -12.46 9.05 -4.19
N ARG A 173 -12.66 8.01 -5.01
CA ARG A 173 -13.57 6.92 -4.69
C ARG A 173 -12.87 5.87 -3.83
N GLN A 174 -13.54 5.48 -2.76
CA GLN A 174 -13.06 4.46 -1.83
C GLN A 174 -14.21 3.64 -1.26
N THR A 175 -13.91 2.46 -0.71
CA THR A 175 -14.89 1.70 0.06
C THR A 175 -15.44 2.57 1.21
N ARG A 176 -16.75 2.51 1.42
CA ARG A 176 -17.42 3.27 2.46
C ARG A 176 -16.90 2.89 3.84
N ARG A 177 -16.70 3.89 4.68
CA ARG A 177 -16.46 3.71 6.10
C ARG A 177 -17.79 3.68 6.85
N TRP A 178 -17.99 2.63 7.64
CA TRP A 178 -19.15 2.47 8.50
C TRP A 178 -18.68 2.20 9.93
N GLU A 179 -19.19 2.98 10.89
CA GLU A 179 -18.87 2.86 12.32
C GLU A 179 -17.35 2.82 12.61
N GLY A 180 -16.60 3.63 11.87
CA GLY A 180 -15.17 3.86 12.09
C GLY A 180 -14.20 2.90 11.38
N SER A 181 -14.68 1.96 10.56
CA SER A 181 -13.86 1.07 9.72
C SER A 181 -14.49 0.86 8.35
N CYS A 182 -13.79 0.21 7.42
CA CYS A 182 -14.34 -0.22 6.14
C CYS A 182 -15.65 -1.02 6.34
N ILE A 183 -16.65 -0.78 5.50
CA ILE A 183 -17.95 -1.47 5.54
C ILE A 183 -17.84 -2.98 5.31
N PHE A 184 -16.74 -3.46 4.70
CA PHE A 184 -16.47 -4.88 4.51
C PHE A 184 -15.78 -5.54 5.70
N GLN A 185 -15.33 -4.79 6.72
CA GLN A 185 -14.77 -5.41 7.92
C GLN A 185 -15.93 -5.89 8.80
N ASN A 186 -16.02 -7.20 9.02
CA ASN A 186 -16.86 -7.81 10.03
C ASN A 186 -16.17 -7.70 11.39
N ARG A 187 -16.93 -7.25 12.39
CA ARG A 187 -16.45 -7.05 13.76
C ARG A 187 -16.31 -8.40 14.49
N PRO A 188 -15.49 -8.47 15.56
CA PRO A 188 -15.42 -9.65 16.41
C PRO A 188 -16.81 -10.09 16.92
N GLY A 189 -17.05 -11.40 16.93
CA GLY A 189 -18.32 -11.99 17.36
C GLY A 189 -19.38 -12.15 16.27
N PHE A 190 -19.14 -11.66 15.04
CA PHE A 190 -20.03 -11.95 13.91
C PHE A 190 -19.96 -13.43 13.49
N ALA A 191 -21.12 -14.09 13.35
CA ALA A 191 -21.21 -15.52 13.07
C ALA A 191 -20.55 -15.94 11.74
N GLY A 192 -20.52 -15.03 10.75
CA GLY A 192 -19.84 -15.25 9.46
C GLY A 192 -18.32 -15.17 9.49
N GLY A 193 -17.72 -14.83 10.66
CA GLY A 193 -16.29 -14.62 10.84
C GLY A 193 -15.90 -13.14 10.89
N ALA A 194 -14.94 -12.82 11.75
CA ALA A 194 -14.35 -11.48 11.85
C ALA A 194 -13.33 -11.24 10.72
N GLY A 195 -13.13 -9.97 10.34
CA GLY A 195 -12.22 -9.58 9.26
C GLY A 195 -12.94 -9.21 7.97
N CYS A 196 -12.21 -9.14 6.85
CA CYS A 196 -12.76 -8.64 5.59
C CYS A 196 -13.71 -9.66 4.95
N SER A 197 -14.95 -9.26 4.65
CA SER A 197 -15.94 -10.12 4.00
C SER A 197 -15.55 -10.54 2.58
N LEU A 198 -14.79 -9.72 1.86
CA LEU A 198 -14.21 -10.08 0.54
C LEU A 198 -13.14 -11.18 0.70
N HIS A 199 -12.30 -11.10 1.73
CA HIS A 199 -11.35 -12.15 2.04
C HIS A 199 -12.07 -13.47 2.39
N ILE A 200 -13.12 -13.41 3.22
CA ILE A 200 -13.94 -14.58 3.56
C ILE A 200 -14.60 -15.18 2.30
N LEU A 201 -15.08 -14.32 1.38
CA LEU A 201 -15.64 -14.75 0.10
C LEU A 201 -14.60 -15.52 -0.73
N ALA A 202 -13.39 -14.98 -0.88
CA ALA A 202 -12.31 -15.65 -1.62
C ALA A 202 -12.03 -17.05 -1.08
N LEU A 203 -11.86 -17.18 0.24
CA LEU A 203 -11.60 -18.47 0.87
C LEU A 203 -12.75 -19.46 0.69
N ARG A 204 -14.01 -19.00 0.77
CA ARG A 204 -15.18 -19.85 0.50
C ARG A 204 -15.26 -20.35 -0.94
N GLU A 205 -14.70 -19.60 -1.87
CA GLU A 205 -14.68 -19.93 -3.29
C GLU A 205 -13.41 -20.66 -3.73
N GLY A 206 -12.49 -20.94 -2.79
CA GLY A 206 -11.20 -21.56 -3.11
C GLY A 206 -10.30 -20.66 -3.95
N LYS A 207 -10.42 -19.35 -3.79
CA LYS A 207 -9.68 -18.31 -4.50
C LYS A 207 -8.65 -17.64 -3.60
N GLU A 208 -7.67 -17.01 -4.23
CA GLU A 208 -6.74 -16.14 -3.51
C GLU A 208 -7.43 -14.85 -3.08
N PRO A 209 -7.19 -14.33 -1.86
CA PRO A 209 -7.81 -13.09 -1.41
C PRO A 209 -7.58 -11.89 -2.33
N LEU A 210 -6.42 -11.84 -3.00
CA LEU A 210 -6.10 -10.79 -3.97
C LEU A 210 -7.12 -10.70 -5.12
N GLU A 211 -7.72 -11.82 -5.51
CA GLU A 211 -8.68 -11.85 -6.62
C GLU A 211 -9.95 -11.04 -6.31
N THR A 212 -10.32 -10.94 -5.02
CA THR A 212 -11.61 -10.36 -4.61
C THR A 212 -11.51 -9.00 -3.93
N LYS A 213 -10.32 -8.66 -3.42
CA LYS A 213 -10.08 -7.43 -2.65
C LYS A 213 -9.74 -6.26 -3.59
N PRO A 214 -9.96 -5.01 -3.15
CA PRO A 214 -9.43 -3.84 -3.84
C PRO A 214 -7.90 -3.86 -3.90
N ASP A 215 -7.33 -3.21 -4.90
CA ASP A 215 -5.88 -3.24 -5.17
C ASP A 215 -5.03 -2.86 -3.96
N VAL A 216 -5.35 -1.72 -3.34
CA VAL A 216 -4.62 -1.22 -2.18
C VAL A 216 -4.66 -2.19 -0.99
N CYS A 217 -5.71 -3.02 -0.88
CA CYS A 217 -5.91 -3.91 0.27
C CYS A 217 -5.18 -5.24 0.16
N TRP A 218 -4.99 -5.77 -1.05
CA TRP A 218 -4.26 -7.02 -1.25
C TRP A 218 -2.77 -6.78 -1.48
N GLN A 219 -2.39 -5.63 -2.05
CA GLN A 219 -0.99 -5.29 -2.23
C GLN A 219 -0.29 -5.09 -0.89
N LEU A 220 -0.96 -4.51 0.11
CA LEU A 220 -0.37 -4.35 1.44
C LEU A 220 0.06 -5.71 2.04
N PRO A 221 1.26 -5.78 2.65
CA PRO A 221 2.21 -4.68 2.90
C PRO A 221 3.32 -4.54 1.84
N VAL A 222 3.16 -5.11 0.64
CA VAL A 222 4.10 -4.89 -0.47
C VAL A 222 3.81 -3.55 -1.12
N ARG A 223 4.85 -2.75 -1.31
CA ARG A 223 4.78 -1.49 -2.05
C ARG A 223 5.38 -1.69 -3.43
N ARG A 224 4.62 -1.34 -4.46
CA ARG A 224 5.08 -1.27 -5.85
C ARG A 224 5.13 0.18 -6.31
N THR A 225 6.24 0.61 -6.90
CA THR A 225 6.37 1.93 -7.54
C THR A 225 6.98 1.81 -8.93
N TYR A 226 6.77 2.82 -9.75
CA TYR A 226 7.18 2.88 -11.15
C TYR A 226 7.96 4.15 -11.39
N ASP A 227 9.17 4.02 -11.95
CA ASP A 227 10.01 5.15 -12.29
C ASP A 227 10.58 4.95 -13.70
N TRP A 228 10.42 5.94 -14.57
CA TRP A 228 11.12 5.96 -15.84
C TRP A 228 12.54 6.48 -15.64
N VAL A 229 13.54 5.64 -15.93
CA VAL A 229 14.95 5.97 -15.77
C VAL A 229 15.59 6.17 -17.14
N GLU A 230 16.06 7.38 -17.41
CA GLU A 230 16.92 7.69 -18.55
C GLU A 230 18.36 7.30 -18.21
N ARG A 231 18.97 6.49 -19.06
CA ARG A 231 20.35 6.00 -18.90
C ARG A 231 21.33 6.84 -19.72
N PRO A 232 22.64 6.83 -19.37
CA PRO A 232 23.66 7.60 -20.09
C PRO A 232 23.86 7.20 -21.57
N ASP A 233 23.31 6.06 -22.00
CA ASP A 233 23.33 5.57 -23.38
C ASP A 233 22.06 5.95 -24.17
N ASP A 234 21.31 6.94 -23.68
CA ASP A 234 20.06 7.46 -24.24
C ASP A 234 18.91 6.44 -24.26
N THR A 235 19.07 5.27 -23.62
CA THR A 235 17.97 4.33 -23.41
C THR A 235 17.09 4.76 -22.25
N LYS A 236 15.80 4.40 -22.33
CA LYS A 236 14.82 4.66 -21.29
C LYS A 236 14.22 3.33 -20.85
N ILE A 237 14.24 3.07 -19.54
CA ILE A 237 13.67 1.85 -18.96
C ILE A 237 12.62 2.17 -17.90
N LEU A 238 11.64 1.30 -17.78
CA LEU A 238 10.69 1.31 -16.67
C LEU A 238 11.28 0.53 -15.49
N MET A 239 11.67 1.23 -14.43
CA MET A 239 12.08 0.63 -13.17
C MET A 239 10.85 0.35 -12.30
N VAL A 240 10.55 -0.92 -12.05
CA VAL A 240 9.50 -1.35 -11.13
C VAL A 240 10.12 -1.73 -9.80
N THR A 241 9.87 -0.93 -8.76
CA THR A 241 10.42 -1.20 -7.43
C THR A 241 9.41 -1.98 -6.60
N ILE A 242 9.83 -3.11 -6.02
CA ILE A 242 9.05 -3.93 -5.08
C ILE A 242 9.72 -3.88 -3.72
N GLY A 243 9.02 -3.36 -2.71
CA GLY A 243 9.59 -3.20 -1.37
C GLY A 243 8.57 -3.21 -0.24
N GLU A 244 9.04 -2.87 0.95
CA GLU A 244 8.22 -2.73 2.14
C GLU A 244 7.29 -1.52 2.04
N TYR A 245 6.01 -1.70 2.34
CA TYR A 245 5.09 -0.60 2.57
C TYR A 245 5.24 -0.09 4.00
N ASP A 246 6.26 0.73 4.24
CA ASP A 246 6.48 1.37 5.53
C ASP A 246 5.58 2.60 5.75
N ARG A 247 5.72 3.27 6.90
CA ARG A 247 4.95 4.48 7.24
C ARG A 247 5.04 5.59 6.19
N ARG A 248 6.14 5.74 5.46
CA ARG A 248 6.31 6.74 4.40
C ARG A 248 5.43 6.45 3.18
N GLY A 249 5.08 5.19 2.96
CA GLY A 249 4.14 4.77 1.92
C GLY A 249 2.75 5.41 2.07
N TRP A 250 2.34 5.71 3.31
CA TRP A 250 1.07 6.37 3.62
C TRP A 250 1.08 7.90 3.41
N GLY A 251 2.19 8.45 2.89
CA GLY A 251 2.42 9.89 2.83
C GLY A 251 2.58 10.52 4.22
N PRO A 252 2.36 11.84 4.36
CA PRO A 252 2.57 12.55 5.63
C PRO A 252 1.77 11.97 6.81
N GLY A 253 0.58 11.43 6.55
CA GLY A 253 -0.30 10.84 7.57
C GLY A 253 0.19 9.51 8.15
N GLY A 254 1.17 8.85 7.50
CA GLY A 254 1.73 7.59 7.98
C GLY A 254 2.45 7.68 9.32
N HIS A 255 3.01 8.85 9.62
CA HIS A 255 3.65 9.12 10.91
C HIS A 255 2.65 9.27 12.06
N ASP A 256 1.37 9.50 11.75
CA ASP A 256 0.29 9.61 12.74
C ASP A 256 -0.40 8.26 13.02
N LEU A 257 -0.04 7.18 12.31
CA LEU A 257 -0.59 5.85 12.58
C LEU A 257 -0.19 5.40 13.98
N HIS A 258 -1.17 4.83 14.70
CA HIS A 258 -0.96 4.35 16.06
C HIS A 258 0.12 3.28 16.15
N TRP A 259 0.10 2.35 15.20
CA TRP A 259 1.01 1.23 15.08
C TRP A 259 1.05 0.76 13.63
N TRP A 260 2.20 0.30 13.14
CA TRP A 260 2.35 -0.22 11.79
C TRP A 260 3.11 -1.56 11.75
N CYS A 261 2.50 -2.56 11.11
CA CYS A 261 2.93 -3.95 11.26
C CYS A 261 4.25 -4.30 10.57
N THR A 262 4.67 -3.57 9.53
CA THR A 262 5.86 -3.95 8.75
C THR A 262 7.16 -3.63 9.48
N SER A 263 7.11 -2.66 10.41
CA SER A 263 8.23 -2.26 11.25
C SER A 263 8.20 -2.93 12.63
N ALA A 264 7.12 -3.60 13.00
CA ALA A 264 6.87 -4.08 14.36
C ALA A 264 7.42 -5.49 14.61
N THR A 265 8.30 -5.66 15.60
CA THR A 265 8.88 -6.97 15.95
C THR A 265 7.84 -8.04 16.27
N SER A 266 6.67 -7.68 16.81
CA SER A 266 5.57 -8.63 17.06
C SER A 266 4.98 -9.28 15.80
N ALA A 267 5.15 -8.67 14.63
CA ALA A 267 4.72 -9.22 13.35
C ALA A 267 5.83 -10.03 12.65
N HIS A 268 7.04 -10.08 13.22
CA HIS A 268 8.21 -10.72 12.64
C HIS A 268 8.60 -11.96 13.44
N GLY A 269 8.11 -13.11 12.97
CA GLY A 269 8.33 -14.41 13.61
C GLY A 269 7.77 -15.57 12.81
N ALA A 270 7.40 -15.35 11.56
CA ALA A 270 6.85 -16.37 10.67
C ALA A 270 7.91 -17.43 10.34
N GLY A 271 7.45 -18.66 10.09
CA GLY A 271 8.33 -19.74 9.62
C GLY A 271 8.86 -19.44 8.22
N ASP A 272 7.95 -19.08 7.31
CA ASP A 272 8.27 -18.76 5.93
C ASP A 272 8.54 -17.26 5.74
N PRO A 273 9.52 -16.89 4.91
CA PRO A 273 9.77 -15.49 4.58
C PRO A 273 8.70 -14.91 3.66
N VAL A 274 8.67 -13.58 3.54
CA VAL A 274 7.66 -12.86 2.75
C VAL A 274 7.57 -13.37 1.30
N TYR A 275 8.69 -13.57 0.59
CA TYR A 275 8.65 -14.01 -0.82
C TYR A 275 7.98 -15.38 -1.03
N VAL A 276 7.92 -16.22 0.01
CA VAL A 276 7.23 -17.52 -0.01
C VAL A 276 5.77 -17.34 0.37
N SER A 277 5.52 -16.69 1.51
CA SER A 277 4.16 -16.53 2.05
C SER A 277 3.26 -15.64 1.19
N TYR A 278 3.83 -14.67 0.48
CA TYR A 278 3.15 -13.72 -0.43
C TYR A 278 3.36 -14.07 -1.91
N ARG A 279 3.62 -15.35 -2.22
CA ARG A 279 3.81 -15.82 -3.61
C ARG A 279 2.69 -15.39 -4.55
N PRO A 280 1.39 -15.55 -4.23
CA PRO A 280 0.30 -15.16 -5.13
C PRO A 280 0.35 -13.68 -5.49
N GLU A 281 0.49 -12.81 -4.48
CA GLU A 281 0.53 -11.36 -4.65
C GLU A 281 1.76 -10.92 -5.45
N LEU A 282 2.94 -11.48 -5.16
CA LEU A 282 4.15 -11.16 -5.91
C LEU A 282 4.09 -11.65 -7.36
N THR A 283 3.44 -12.80 -7.60
CA THR A 283 3.20 -13.30 -8.97
C THR A 283 2.25 -12.37 -9.73
N GLU A 284 1.19 -11.88 -9.10
CA GLU A 284 0.27 -10.90 -9.70
C GLU A 284 0.99 -9.57 -9.99
N LEU A 285 1.89 -9.13 -9.08
CA LEU A 285 2.59 -7.86 -9.22
C LEU A 285 3.68 -7.85 -10.30
N MET A 286 4.30 -9.01 -10.57
CA MET A 286 5.54 -9.12 -11.35
C MET A 286 5.46 -10.09 -12.54
N GLY A 287 4.35 -10.81 -12.70
CA GLY A 287 4.27 -11.93 -13.63
C GLY A 287 4.98 -13.19 -13.11
N ALA A 288 4.74 -14.32 -13.79
CA ALA A 288 5.27 -15.61 -13.38
C ALA A 288 6.79 -15.70 -13.55
N GLY A 289 7.33 -15.16 -14.65
CA GLY A 289 8.77 -15.08 -14.89
C GLY A 289 9.49 -14.17 -13.89
N GLY A 290 8.95 -12.98 -13.63
CA GLY A 290 9.49 -12.03 -12.66
C GLY A 290 9.55 -12.62 -11.24
N TYR A 291 8.47 -13.25 -10.78
CA TYR A 291 8.44 -13.92 -9.49
C TYR A 291 9.44 -15.08 -9.40
N ALA A 292 9.50 -15.93 -10.43
CA ALA A 292 10.43 -17.07 -10.43
C ALA A 292 11.89 -16.60 -10.30
N LYS A 293 12.25 -15.51 -10.99
CA LYS A 293 13.60 -14.95 -10.88
C LYS A 293 13.86 -14.33 -9.50
N LEU A 294 12.88 -13.62 -8.94
CA LEU A 294 12.98 -13.08 -7.58
C LEU A 294 13.17 -14.20 -6.55
N ALA A 295 12.40 -15.28 -6.65
CA ALA A 295 12.48 -16.42 -5.74
C ALA A 295 13.88 -17.05 -5.74
N GLU A 296 14.48 -17.28 -6.91
CA GLU A 296 15.86 -17.77 -7.06
C GLU A 296 16.87 -16.88 -6.29
N LEU A 297 16.73 -15.56 -6.42
CA LEU A 297 17.62 -14.59 -5.76
C LEU A 297 17.43 -14.55 -4.24
N CYS A 298 16.18 -14.65 -3.77
CA CYS A 298 15.85 -14.76 -2.35
C CYS A 298 16.37 -16.07 -1.73
N GLU A 299 16.22 -17.20 -2.43
CA GLU A 299 16.75 -18.50 -2.03
C GLU A 299 18.27 -18.46 -1.93
N ALA A 300 18.95 -17.92 -2.96
CA ALA A 300 20.41 -17.76 -2.95
C ALA A 300 20.89 -16.89 -1.78
N ARG A 301 20.18 -15.80 -1.46
CA ARG A 301 20.46 -14.95 -0.30
C ARG A 301 20.35 -15.73 1.00
N LEU A 302 19.27 -16.48 1.19
CA LEU A 302 19.03 -17.24 2.43
C LEU A 302 19.92 -18.48 2.56
N ALA A 303 20.39 -19.05 1.46
CA ALA A 303 21.35 -20.16 1.45
C ALA A 303 22.79 -19.73 1.72
N SER A 304 23.07 -18.42 1.76
CA SER A 304 24.40 -17.89 2.10
C SER A 304 24.87 -18.39 3.46
N GLN A 305 26.10 -18.93 3.52
CA GLN A 305 26.74 -19.32 4.78
C GLN A 305 27.35 -18.15 5.55
N LEU A 306 27.39 -16.96 4.94
CA LEU A 306 27.81 -15.73 5.60
C LEU A 306 26.62 -15.07 6.31
N PRO A 307 26.86 -14.31 7.40
CA PRO A 307 25.82 -13.48 8.00
C PRO A 307 25.09 -12.65 6.95
N LEU A 308 23.76 -12.59 7.05
CA LEU A 308 22.96 -11.79 6.13
C LEU A 308 23.35 -10.31 6.27
N VAL A 309 23.80 -9.71 5.18
CA VAL A 309 23.97 -8.25 5.11
C VAL A 309 22.59 -7.61 5.09
N ALA A 310 22.38 -6.62 5.96
CA ALA A 310 21.11 -5.89 6.09
C ALA A 310 19.91 -6.83 6.34
N PRO A 311 19.88 -7.57 7.46
CA PRO A 311 18.67 -8.27 7.88
C PRO A 311 17.60 -7.24 8.27
N HIS A 312 16.33 -7.63 8.23
CA HIS A 312 15.27 -6.73 8.65
C HIS A 312 15.39 -6.49 10.16
N PRO A 313 15.42 -5.25 10.66
CA PRO A 313 15.66 -4.98 12.08
C PRO A 313 14.56 -5.52 13.00
N ALA A 314 13.36 -5.75 12.45
CA ALA A 314 12.25 -6.32 13.21
C ALA A 314 12.32 -7.85 13.31
N ASP A 315 13.14 -8.52 12.49
CA ASP A 315 13.31 -9.97 12.58
C ASP A 315 14.04 -10.36 13.89
N PRO A 316 13.74 -11.55 14.45
CA PRO A 316 14.51 -12.08 15.57
C PRO A 316 16.00 -12.18 15.23
N GLU A 317 16.87 -11.91 16.21
CA GLU A 317 18.30 -12.17 16.07
C GLU A 317 18.53 -13.67 15.80
N VAL A 318 19.32 -13.96 14.76
CA VAL A 318 19.68 -15.31 14.30
C VAL A 318 20.95 -15.80 15.01
#